data_AF-N9XXY1-F1
#
_entry.id   AF-N9XXY1-F1
#
_cell.length_a   1.000
_cell.length_b   1.000
_cell.length_c   1.000
_cell.angle_alpha   90.00
_cell.angle_beta   90.00
_cell.angle_gamma   90.00
#
_symmetry.space_group_name_H-M   'P 1'
#
loop_
_entity.id
_entity.type
_entity.pdbx_description
1 polymer ?
#
loop_
_entity_poly.entity_id
_entity_poly.type
_entity_poly.pdbx_seq_one_letter_code
_entity_poly.pdbx_strand_id
1 'polypeptide(L)'
;MIMVAILLPSYKAFGDTINKVLVIYDSYNIYGQNDNILNEINNDLMLNNVQVSLENMNNIDDKNLDNYSKIVFLNCNTENFNQNFIDKINKVSNKLIYISNITNEKIKYSNSLSIDYLKNNSFKFKQDLIEYTLGKNVQSNKFLMINNVNPFINLNDLVAKIKYLNEQGIPFILNTIPVFENPNFDAMKRFTEVLRYAQASGGYIVLSCPYIENENATSEEIFNPMEEGYKNYINYLVYPIAISMPRYLLYRNDMKQYVEKSNTIFIENSNVGMINFGFKNATFKNVINQIQYKEIDYKNINSNLGNIAITIENSTSLNEFKEDVQNLINNGIFFNSPTILDSNININGVDVTCSNRGLYSNNKDVQQNTYISNKDLEKGNTSNQVSTDNKQIDISKISNKVMLLAFIACVLFIIITILSRRIDKRKYFK
;
A
#
# COMPACT_ATOMS: atom_id res chain seq x y z
N MET A 1 -56.22 -1.21 -1.29
CA MET A 1 -54.91 -0.55 -1.13
C MET A 1 -53.87 -1.65 -1.02
N ILE A 2 -53.26 -2.04 -2.14
CA ILE A 2 -52.40 -3.22 -2.26
C ILE A 2 -50.96 -2.79 -1.98
N MET A 3 -50.37 -3.38 -0.94
CA MET A 3 -48.99 -3.16 -0.52
C MET A 3 -48.07 -3.94 -1.46
N VAL A 4 -47.36 -3.22 -2.34
CA VAL A 4 -46.34 -3.80 -3.22
C VAL A 4 -45.08 -4.03 -2.41
N ALA A 5 -44.81 -5.28 -2.06
CA ALA A 5 -43.53 -5.70 -1.53
C ALA A 5 -42.47 -5.60 -2.63
N ILE A 6 -41.61 -4.59 -2.54
CA ILE A 6 -40.42 -4.48 -3.38
C ILE A 6 -39.44 -5.55 -2.89
N LEU A 7 -39.47 -6.71 -3.55
CA LEU A 7 -38.42 -7.72 -3.49
C LEU A 7 -37.15 -7.09 -4.06
N LEU A 8 -36.29 -6.59 -3.17
CA LEU A 8 -34.91 -6.27 -3.52
C LEU A 8 -34.24 -7.56 -4.02
N PRO A 9 -33.65 -7.57 -5.23
CA PRO A 9 -32.94 -8.75 -5.70
C PRO A 9 -31.82 -9.08 -4.72
N SER A 10 -31.85 -10.29 -4.19
CA SER A 10 -30.77 -10.87 -3.41
C SER A 10 -29.45 -10.72 -4.19
N TYR A 11 -28.50 -9.99 -3.62
CA TYR A 11 -27.16 -9.85 -4.16
C TYR A 11 -26.58 -11.24 -4.43
N LYS A 12 -26.46 -11.62 -5.72
CA LYS A 12 -25.41 -12.56 -6.10
C LYS A 12 -24.10 -11.84 -5.84
N ALA A 13 -23.44 -12.16 -4.74
CA ALA A 13 -22.02 -11.89 -4.61
C ALA A 13 -21.36 -12.43 -5.88
N PHE A 14 -20.70 -11.56 -6.66
CA PHE A 14 -19.68 -12.03 -7.58
C PHE A 14 -18.62 -12.68 -6.69
N GLY A 15 -18.71 -14.00 -6.55
CA GLY A 15 -17.65 -14.77 -5.95
C GLY A 15 -16.49 -14.72 -6.92
N ASP A 16 -15.62 -13.71 -6.76
CA ASP A 16 -14.26 -13.82 -7.28
C ASP A 16 -13.64 -15.00 -6.56
N THR A 17 -13.72 -16.18 -7.17
CA THR A 17 -12.97 -17.35 -6.70
C THR A 17 -11.50 -17.01 -6.86
N ILE A 18 -10.90 -16.55 -5.76
CA ILE A 18 -9.46 -16.31 -5.65
C ILE A 18 -8.76 -17.60 -6.08
N ASN A 19 -7.93 -17.51 -7.12
CA ASN A 19 -7.10 -18.64 -7.55
C ASN A 19 -6.04 -18.91 -6.47
N LYS A 20 -6.14 -20.08 -5.85
CA LYS A 20 -5.19 -20.55 -4.84
C LYS A 20 -4.18 -21.46 -5.50
N VAL A 21 -2.90 -21.13 -5.39
CA VAL A 21 -1.79 -21.90 -5.95
C VAL A 21 -0.86 -22.35 -4.86
N LEU A 22 -0.47 -23.61 -4.91
CA LEU A 22 0.57 -24.18 -4.07
C LEU A 22 1.85 -24.25 -4.87
N VAL A 23 2.94 -23.67 -4.36
CA VAL A 23 4.29 -23.87 -4.93
C VAL A 23 5.04 -24.82 -4.00
N ILE A 24 5.42 -25.97 -4.54
CA ILE A 24 6.20 -27.01 -3.85
C ILE A 24 7.65 -26.93 -4.33
N TYR A 25 8.60 -26.95 -3.40
CA TYR A 25 10.03 -26.88 -3.69
C TYR A 25 10.83 -27.87 -2.82
N ASP A 26 11.99 -28.38 -3.29
CA ASP A 26 12.80 -29.35 -2.53
C ASP A 26 13.82 -28.71 -1.58
N SER A 27 14.59 -27.74 -2.06
CA SER A 27 15.75 -27.17 -1.40
C SER A 27 16.03 -25.79 -2.00
N TYR A 28 16.27 -24.82 -1.13
CA TYR A 28 16.26 -23.39 -1.46
C TYR A 28 17.52 -22.91 -2.22
N ASN A 29 18.36 -23.82 -2.75
CA ASN A 29 19.80 -23.56 -2.91
C ASN A 29 20.36 -23.51 -4.33
N ILE A 30 19.55 -23.29 -5.36
CA ILE A 30 20.13 -23.10 -6.70
C ILE A 30 20.38 -21.62 -7.05
N TYR A 31 19.83 -20.63 -6.34
CA TYR A 31 20.03 -19.22 -6.72
C TYR A 31 20.10 -18.27 -5.51
N GLY A 32 21.11 -17.38 -5.54
CA GLY A 32 21.66 -16.64 -4.41
C GLY A 32 20.75 -15.63 -3.70
N GLN A 33 21.35 -14.92 -2.75
CA GLN A 33 20.66 -14.13 -1.69
C GLN A 33 19.77 -12.97 -2.17
N ASN A 34 19.82 -12.58 -3.44
CA ASN A 34 19.13 -11.38 -3.92
C ASN A 34 17.98 -11.65 -4.92
N ASP A 35 18.02 -12.75 -5.69
CA ASP A 35 17.00 -13.11 -6.70
C ASP A 35 16.94 -14.62 -6.88
N ASN A 36 16.10 -15.30 -6.09
CA ASN A 36 15.86 -16.73 -6.24
C ASN A 36 14.58 -16.98 -7.06
N ILE A 37 14.56 -18.06 -7.85
CA ILE A 37 13.46 -18.42 -8.75
C ILE A 37 12.12 -18.57 -7.99
N LEU A 38 12.17 -19.04 -6.75
CA LEU A 38 10.96 -19.19 -5.94
C LEU A 38 10.32 -17.82 -5.65
N ASN A 39 11.13 -16.81 -5.31
CA ASN A 39 10.67 -15.44 -5.11
C ASN A 39 10.11 -14.86 -6.42
N GLU A 40 10.76 -15.09 -7.56
CA GLU A 40 10.28 -14.62 -8.86
C GLU A 40 8.91 -15.20 -9.21
N ILE A 41 8.76 -16.53 -9.14
CA ILE A 41 7.48 -17.21 -9.38
C ILE A 41 6.42 -16.71 -8.41
N ASN A 42 6.74 -16.61 -7.12
CA ASN A 42 5.83 -16.12 -6.11
C ASN A 42 5.36 -14.68 -6.43
N ASN A 43 6.30 -13.81 -6.80
CA ASN A 43 6.02 -12.42 -7.16
C ASN A 43 5.15 -12.33 -8.41
N ASP A 44 5.48 -13.05 -9.49
CA ASP A 44 4.72 -13.02 -10.73
C ASP A 44 3.29 -13.52 -10.53
N LEU A 45 3.10 -14.59 -9.74
CA LEU A 45 1.78 -15.07 -9.36
C LEU A 45 1.02 -14.04 -8.52
N MET A 46 1.65 -13.46 -7.50
CA MET A 46 1.04 -12.46 -6.61
C MET A 46 0.60 -11.21 -7.38
N LEU A 47 1.42 -10.71 -8.30
CA LEU A 47 1.11 -9.55 -9.16
C LEU A 47 -0.10 -9.79 -10.09
N ASN A 48 -0.50 -11.04 -10.27
CA ASN A 48 -1.66 -11.45 -11.04
C ASN A 48 -2.81 -11.93 -10.14
N ASN A 49 -2.88 -11.41 -8.91
CA ASN A 49 -3.95 -11.63 -7.94
C ASN A 49 -4.15 -13.11 -7.55
N VAL A 50 -3.05 -13.86 -7.46
CA VAL A 50 -3.05 -15.26 -7.04
C VAL A 50 -2.69 -15.36 -5.57
N GLN A 51 -3.47 -16.13 -4.81
CA GLN A 51 -3.08 -16.51 -3.45
C GLN A 51 -2.07 -17.65 -3.52
N VAL A 52 -0.81 -17.37 -3.15
CA VAL A 52 0.27 -18.34 -3.18
C VAL A 52 0.55 -18.91 -1.78
N SER A 53 0.62 -20.23 -1.67
CA SER A 53 1.19 -20.95 -0.53
C SER A 53 2.53 -21.55 -0.93
N LEU A 54 3.58 -21.31 -0.15
CA LEU A 54 4.92 -21.86 -0.38
C LEU A 54 5.15 -23.00 0.61
N GLU A 55 5.43 -24.20 0.09
CA GLU A 55 5.67 -25.36 0.95
C GLU A 55 6.90 -26.13 0.52
N ASN A 56 7.75 -26.43 1.51
CA ASN A 56 8.80 -27.39 1.29
C ASN A 56 8.16 -28.77 1.08
N MET A 57 8.68 -29.50 0.12
CA MET A 57 8.20 -30.81 -0.26
C MET A 57 8.11 -31.81 0.90
N ASN A 58 9.00 -31.71 1.89
CA ASN A 58 8.98 -32.56 3.07
C ASN A 58 7.76 -32.34 3.98
N ASN A 59 6.97 -31.28 3.77
CA ASN A 59 5.81 -30.90 4.58
C ASN A 59 4.46 -31.14 3.87
N ILE A 60 4.46 -31.89 2.76
CA ILE A 60 3.27 -32.04 1.90
C ILE A 60 2.35 -33.18 2.34
N ASP A 61 2.84 -34.16 3.10
CA ASP A 61 2.12 -35.40 3.39
C ASP A 61 0.76 -35.17 4.06
N ASP A 62 0.64 -34.15 4.92
CA ASP A 62 -0.61 -33.81 5.62
C ASP A 62 -1.52 -32.82 4.86
N LYS A 63 -1.07 -32.29 3.72
CA LYS A 63 -1.84 -31.27 2.98
C LYS A 63 -2.90 -31.87 2.07
N ASN A 64 -4.10 -31.27 2.11
CA ASN A 64 -5.13 -31.52 1.11
C ASN A 64 -4.86 -30.68 -0.15
N LEU A 65 -4.40 -31.35 -1.22
CA LEU A 65 -4.04 -30.73 -2.49
C LEU A 65 -5.26 -30.25 -3.29
N ASP A 66 -6.47 -30.72 -2.99
CA ASP A 66 -7.67 -30.31 -3.70
C ASP A 66 -8.13 -28.89 -3.39
N ASN A 67 -7.63 -28.31 -2.29
CA ASN A 67 -7.86 -26.91 -1.92
C ASN A 67 -7.20 -25.90 -2.89
N TYR A 68 -6.36 -26.39 -3.80
CA TYR A 68 -5.61 -25.57 -4.74
C TYR A 68 -6.13 -25.75 -6.17
N SER A 69 -6.24 -24.62 -6.86
CA SER A 69 -6.62 -24.57 -8.28
C SER A 69 -5.52 -25.11 -9.18
N LYS A 70 -4.26 -24.80 -8.85
CA LYS A 70 -3.05 -25.26 -9.52
C LYS A 70 -1.95 -25.54 -8.51
N ILE A 71 -1.02 -26.39 -8.91
CA ILE A 71 0.14 -26.76 -8.10
C ILE A 71 1.38 -26.58 -8.97
N VAL A 72 2.28 -25.70 -8.56
CA VAL A 72 3.58 -25.51 -9.18
C VAL A 72 4.59 -26.39 -8.46
N PHE A 73 5.22 -27.28 -9.20
CA PHE A 73 6.25 -28.17 -8.69
C PHE A 73 7.61 -27.66 -9.19
N LEU A 74 8.33 -26.97 -8.32
CA LEU A 74 9.54 -26.22 -8.67
C LEU A 74 10.79 -27.03 -8.35
N ASN A 75 11.44 -27.51 -9.42
CA ASN A 75 12.77 -28.08 -9.42
C ASN A 75 13.05 -29.12 -8.33
N CYS A 76 12.05 -29.92 -7.97
CA CYS A 76 12.24 -30.96 -6.97
C CYS A 76 12.90 -32.19 -7.59
N ASN A 77 14.02 -32.64 -7.02
CA ASN A 77 14.63 -33.92 -7.39
C ASN A 77 13.78 -35.08 -6.84
N THR A 78 13.28 -35.91 -7.76
CA THR A 78 12.29 -36.95 -7.45
C THR A 78 12.87 -38.36 -7.38
N GLU A 79 14.20 -38.49 -7.46
CA GLU A 79 14.88 -39.78 -7.38
C GLU A 79 14.54 -40.53 -6.09
N ASN A 80 14.43 -39.80 -4.97
CA ASN A 80 14.22 -40.35 -3.63
C ASN A 80 12.77 -40.28 -3.12
N PHE A 81 11.78 -40.02 -3.99
CA PHE A 81 10.39 -39.94 -3.53
C PHE A 81 9.83 -41.31 -3.18
N ASN A 82 9.14 -41.38 -2.04
CA ASN A 82 8.37 -42.57 -1.70
C ASN A 82 7.15 -42.70 -2.63
N GLN A 83 6.65 -43.93 -2.79
CA GLN A 83 5.55 -44.20 -3.72
C GLN A 83 4.25 -43.51 -3.31
N ASN A 84 3.98 -43.39 -2.01
CA ASN A 84 2.77 -42.73 -1.49
C ASN A 84 2.69 -41.25 -1.92
N PHE A 85 3.82 -40.54 -1.87
CA PHE A 85 3.94 -39.17 -2.32
C PHE A 85 3.71 -39.05 -3.83
N ILE A 86 4.35 -39.92 -4.62
CA ILE A 86 4.17 -39.98 -6.08
C ILE A 86 2.70 -40.19 -6.42
N ASP A 87 2.03 -41.16 -5.77
CA ASP A 87 0.62 -41.47 -6.00
C ASP A 87 -0.27 -40.28 -5.60
N LYS A 88 0.04 -39.59 -4.50
CA LYS A 88 -0.67 -38.40 -4.05
C LYS A 88 -0.57 -37.25 -5.05
N ILE A 89 0.63 -36.98 -5.58
CA ILE A 89 0.86 -35.93 -6.57
C ILE A 89 0.23 -36.28 -7.92
N ASN A 90 0.33 -37.55 -8.36
CA ASN A 90 -0.23 -38.00 -9.63
C ASN A 90 -1.76 -37.92 -9.68
N LYS A 91 -2.45 -38.03 -8.53
CA LYS A 91 -3.91 -37.80 -8.42
C LYS A 91 -4.33 -36.40 -8.82
N VAL A 92 -3.45 -35.41 -8.71
CA VAL A 92 -3.69 -34.00 -9.06
C VAL A 92 -2.88 -33.54 -10.28
N SER A 93 -2.42 -34.49 -11.11
CA SER A 93 -1.57 -34.23 -12.29
C SER A 93 -2.18 -33.23 -13.28
N ASN A 94 -3.51 -33.19 -13.43
CA ASN A 94 -4.22 -32.23 -14.27
C ASN A 94 -4.13 -30.77 -13.77
N LYS A 95 -3.79 -30.56 -12.50
CA LYS A 95 -3.57 -29.24 -11.88
C LYS A 95 -2.08 -28.87 -11.82
N LEU A 96 -1.19 -29.82 -12.13
CA LEU A 96 0.23 -29.69 -11.87
C LEU A 96 0.98 -29.03 -13.02
N ILE A 97 1.78 -28.03 -12.69
CA ILE A 97 2.70 -27.30 -13.56
C ILE A 97 4.11 -27.63 -13.07
N TYR A 98 4.92 -28.27 -13.91
CA TYR A 98 6.26 -28.71 -13.54
C TYR A 98 7.32 -27.73 -14.06
N ILE A 99 8.06 -27.10 -13.16
CA ILE A 99 9.08 -26.09 -13.51
C ILE A 99 10.46 -26.63 -13.18
N SER A 100 11.18 -27.11 -14.19
CA SER A 100 12.55 -27.65 -14.04
C SER A 100 13.24 -27.74 -15.40
N ASN A 101 14.58 -27.83 -15.39
CA ASN A 101 15.37 -28.19 -16.56
C ASN A 101 15.49 -29.71 -16.76
N ILE A 102 15.10 -30.51 -15.78
CA ILE A 102 15.22 -31.97 -15.81
C ILE A 102 13.83 -32.58 -15.93
N THR A 103 13.62 -33.41 -16.95
CA THR A 103 12.37 -34.15 -17.12
C THR A 103 12.21 -35.21 -16.03
N ASN A 104 10.97 -35.39 -15.59
CA ASN A 104 10.64 -36.42 -14.60
C ASN A 104 9.57 -37.36 -15.15
N GLU A 105 9.90 -38.64 -15.25
CA GLU A 105 9.01 -39.68 -15.77
C GLU A 105 8.06 -40.25 -14.70
N LYS A 106 8.37 -40.08 -13.40
CA LYS A 106 7.57 -40.61 -12.29
C LYS A 106 6.34 -39.76 -11.99
N ILE A 107 6.38 -38.46 -12.29
CA ILE A 107 5.31 -37.50 -12.02
C ILE A 107 4.64 -37.08 -13.32
N LYS A 108 3.32 -37.21 -13.37
CA LYS A 108 2.49 -36.69 -14.46
C LYS A 108 2.15 -35.23 -14.19
N TYR A 109 2.22 -34.40 -15.22
CA TYR A 109 1.91 -32.98 -15.16
C TYR A 109 1.12 -32.54 -16.38
N SER A 110 0.29 -31.52 -16.19
CA SER A 110 -0.51 -30.92 -17.26
C SER A 110 0.30 -30.01 -18.17
N ASN A 111 1.26 -29.30 -17.58
CA ASN A 111 2.09 -28.30 -18.26
C ASN A 111 3.50 -28.33 -17.68
N SER A 112 4.49 -27.91 -18.45
CA SER A 112 5.86 -27.75 -17.97
C SER A 112 6.51 -26.48 -18.49
N LEU A 113 7.46 -25.95 -17.71
CA LEU A 113 8.30 -24.82 -18.05
C LEU A 113 9.75 -25.14 -17.68
N SER A 114 10.69 -24.73 -18.53
CA SER A 114 12.11 -24.83 -18.21
C SER A 114 12.60 -23.56 -17.51
N ILE A 115 13.48 -23.73 -16.52
CA ILE A 115 14.14 -22.64 -15.80
C ILE A 115 15.02 -21.80 -16.74
N ASP A 116 15.59 -22.41 -17.77
CA ASP A 116 16.41 -21.69 -18.75
C ASP A 116 15.59 -20.68 -19.56
N TYR A 117 14.28 -20.90 -19.72
CA TYR A 117 13.39 -19.89 -20.30
C TYR A 117 13.25 -18.66 -19.41
N LEU A 118 13.21 -18.80 -18.08
CA LEU A 118 13.17 -17.65 -17.19
C LEU A 118 14.40 -16.75 -17.37
N LYS A 119 15.58 -17.35 -17.56
CA LYS A 119 16.84 -16.61 -17.76
C LYS A 119 16.97 -15.99 -19.15
N ASN A 120 16.58 -16.73 -20.19
CA ASN A 120 16.81 -16.33 -21.58
C ASN A 120 15.64 -15.57 -22.21
N ASN A 121 14.42 -15.75 -21.70
CA ASN A 121 13.20 -15.13 -22.18
C ASN A 121 12.16 -14.99 -21.05
N SER A 122 12.55 -14.22 -20.02
CA SER A 122 11.76 -14.01 -18.80
C SER A 122 10.32 -13.59 -19.09
N PHE A 123 10.11 -12.79 -20.14
CA PHE A 123 8.78 -12.34 -20.53
C PHE A 123 7.86 -13.49 -20.95
N LYS A 124 8.31 -14.36 -21.86
CA LYS A 124 7.51 -15.50 -22.31
C LYS A 124 7.28 -16.50 -21.18
N PHE A 125 8.30 -16.75 -20.36
CA PHE A 125 8.15 -17.60 -19.18
C PHE A 125 7.02 -17.10 -18.26
N LYS A 126 6.99 -15.80 -17.98
CA LYS A 126 5.94 -15.18 -17.16
C LYS A 126 4.56 -15.33 -17.80
N GLN A 127 4.44 -15.09 -19.10
CA GLN A 127 3.16 -15.27 -19.81
C GLN A 127 2.65 -16.69 -19.67
N ASP A 128 3.49 -17.68 -19.93
CA ASP A 128 3.09 -19.09 -19.87
C ASP A 128 2.77 -19.52 -18.43
N LEU A 129 3.55 -19.06 -17.44
CA LEU A 129 3.24 -19.31 -16.02
C LEU A 129 1.86 -18.79 -15.65
N ILE A 130 1.52 -17.57 -16.05
CA ILE A 130 0.21 -16.96 -15.77
C ILE A 130 -0.90 -17.66 -16.55
N GLU A 131 -0.69 -17.99 -17.81
CA GLU A 131 -1.66 -18.71 -18.64
C GLU A 131 -1.96 -20.10 -18.07
N TYR A 132 -0.92 -20.89 -17.73
CA TYR A 132 -1.10 -22.22 -17.14
C TYR A 132 -1.77 -22.17 -15.77
N THR A 133 -1.56 -21.07 -15.05
CA THR A 133 -2.14 -20.89 -13.71
C THR A 133 -3.59 -20.43 -13.76
N LEU A 134 -3.91 -19.43 -14.59
CA LEU A 134 -5.20 -18.73 -14.60
C LEU A 134 -6.11 -19.12 -15.77
N GLY A 135 -5.58 -19.78 -16.79
CA GLY A 135 -6.29 -20.11 -18.02
C GLY A 135 -6.63 -18.89 -18.87
N LYS A 136 -6.02 -17.73 -18.61
CA LYS A 136 -6.22 -16.49 -19.36
C LYS A 136 -5.02 -15.57 -19.29
N ASN A 137 -4.86 -14.75 -20.32
CA ASN A 137 -3.99 -13.58 -20.26
C ASN A 137 -4.66 -12.51 -19.39
N VAL A 138 -3.91 -11.97 -18.43
CA VAL A 138 -4.37 -10.90 -17.54
C VAL A 138 -4.00 -9.56 -18.15
N GLN A 139 -4.97 -8.67 -18.30
CA GLN A 139 -4.73 -7.32 -18.79
C GLN A 139 -4.04 -6.48 -17.69
N SER A 140 -2.96 -5.80 -18.05
CA SER A 140 -2.24 -4.88 -17.16
C SER A 140 -2.88 -3.50 -17.17
N ASN A 141 -3.38 -3.06 -16.01
CA ASN A 141 -3.78 -1.67 -15.81
C ASN A 141 -2.57 -0.82 -15.40
N LYS A 142 -2.53 0.41 -15.88
CA LYS A 142 -1.43 1.34 -15.64
C LYS A 142 -1.94 2.57 -14.90
N PHE A 143 -1.29 2.96 -13.83
CA PHE A 143 -1.66 4.12 -13.02
C PHE A 143 -0.52 5.13 -12.99
N LEU A 144 -0.83 6.42 -13.01
CA LEU A 144 0.15 7.48 -12.75
C LEU A 144 0.16 7.78 -11.26
N MET A 145 1.35 7.84 -10.65
CA MET A 145 1.51 8.05 -9.22
C MET A 145 2.56 9.13 -8.96
N ILE A 146 2.19 10.16 -8.20
CA ILE A 146 3.14 11.13 -7.66
C ILE A 146 3.61 10.59 -6.32
N ASN A 147 4.90 10.26 -6.23
CA ASN A 147 5.48 9.60 -5.07
C ASN A 147 6.05 10.59 -4.04
N ASN A 148 6.26 10.11 -2.81
CA ASN A 148 6.88 10.86 -1.71
C ASN A 148 6.18 12.19 -1.37
N VAL A 149 4.84 12.21 -1.43
CA VAL A 149 4.01 13.36 -1.07
C VAL A 149 3.89 13.44 0.46
N ASN A 150 4.38 14.52 1.06
CA ASN A 150 4.37 14.71 2.51
C ASN A 150 4.14 16.20 2.89
N PRO A 151 3.84 16.52 4.16
CA PRO A 151 3.52 17.89 4.57
C PRO A 151 4.64 18.93 4.37
N PHE A 152 5.89 18.51 4.19
CA PHE A 152 7.06 19.40 4.13
C PHE A 152 7.47 19.79 2.71
N ILE A 153 6.75 19.32 1.69
CA ILE A 153 7.02 19.64 0.29
C ILE A 153 6.54 21.05 -0.07
N ASN A 154 6.93 21.52 -1.27
CA ASN A 154 6.33 22.71 -1.87
C ASN A 154 4.90 22.42 -2.34
N LEU A 155 3.92 22.76 -1.51
CA LEU A 155 2.49 22.53 -1.79
C LEU A 155 1.99 23.28 -3.03
N ASN A 156 2.53 24.45 -3.35
CA ASN A 156 2.13 25.21 -4.54
C ASN A 156 2.56 24.50 -5.83
N ASP A 157 3.75 23.91 -5.82
CA ASP A 157 4.24 23.09 -6.94
C ASP A 157 3.41 21.82 -7.12
N LEU A 158 3.06 21.13 -6.02
CA LEU A 158 2.13 20.00 -6.07
C LEU A 158 0.75 20.39 -6.63
N VAL A 159 0.18 21.52 -6.20
CA VAL A 159 -1.08 22.04 -6.74
C VAL A 159 -0.98 22.31 -8.24
N ALA A 160 0.14 22.85 -8.71
CA ALA A 160 0.36 23.09 -10.14
C ALA A 160 0.42 21.78 -10.95
N LYS A 161 1.04 20.72 -10.40
CA LYS A 161 1.04 19.37 -11.01
C LYS A 161 -0.36 18.76 -11.05
N ILE A 162 -1.10 18.83 -9.95
CA ILE A 162 -2.50 18.36 -9.86
C ILE A 162 -3.37 19.07 -10.91
N LYS A 163 -3.26 20.40 -10.98
CA LYS A 163 -4.00 21.21 -11.95
C LYS A 163 -3.68 20.80 -13.38
N TYR A 164 -2.41 20.61 -13.71
CA TYR A 164 -2.00 20.12 -15.02
C TYR A 164 -2.64 18.77 -15.35
N LEU A 165 -2.57 17.79 -14.45
CA LEU A 165 -3.18 16.47 -14.68
C LEU A 165 -4.69 16.53 -14.86
N ASN A 166 -5.37 17.34 -14.05
CA ASN A 166 -6.81 17.57 -14.16
C ASN A 166 -7.18 18.22 -15.50
N GLU A 167 -6.46 19.25 -15.93
CA GLU A 167 -6.65 19.90 -17.24
C GLU A 167 -6.41 18.95 -18.42
N GLN A 168 -5.53 17.95 -18.25
CA GLN A 168 -5.30 16.89 -19.24
C GLN A 168 -6.29 15.70 -19.11
N GLY A 169 -7.17 15.69 -18.10
CA GLY A 169 -8.08 14.57 -17.84
C GLY A 169 -7.38 13.27 -17.43
N ILE A 170 -6.17 13.37 -16.86
CA ILE A 170 -5.36 12.20 -16.47
C ILE A 170 -5.69 11.84 -15.02
N PRO A 171 -6.24 10.64 -14.74
CA PRO A 171 -6.40 10.18 -13.37
C PRO A 171 -5.03 9.87 -12.76
N PHE A 172 -4.88 10.17 -11.47
CA PHE A 172 -3.59 10.02 -10.79
C PHE A 172 -3.74 9.62 -9.33
N ILE A 173 -2.65 9.14 -8.75
CA ILE A 173 -2.52 8.75 -7.36
C ILE A 173 -1.50 9.66 -6.69
N LEU A 174 -1.77 10.10 -5.46
CA LEU A 174 -0.77 10.67 -4.57
C LEU A 174 -0.39 9.61 -3.54
N ASN A 175 0.89 9.22 -3.52
CA ASN A 175 1.43 8.37 -2.46
C ASN A 175 1.88 9.23 -1.28
N THR A 176 1.23 9.10 -0.14
CA THR A 176 1.54 9.92 1.02
C THR A 176 1.82 9.12 2.28
N ILE A 177 2.79 9.56 3.06
CA ILE A 177 3.09 8.99 4.39
C ILE A 177 1.95 9.29 5.39
N PRO A 178 1.78 8.52 6.47
CA PRO A 178 0.88 8.89 7.56
C PRO A 178 1.38 10.14 8.28
N VAL A 179 0.46 11.04 8.60
CA VAL A 179 0.70 12.14 9.56
C VAL A 179 0.02 11.77 10.87
N PHE A 180 0.78 11.16 11.77
CA PHE A 180 0.27 10.61 13.03
C PHE A 180 0.57 11.50 14.25
N GLU A 181 1.53 12.42 14.13
CA GLU A 181 1.83 13.40 15.17
C GLU A 181 1.30 14.80 14.81
N ASN A 182 0.93 15.56 15.85
CA ASN A 182 0.55 16.97 15.73
C ASN A 182 -0.51 17.26 14.64
N PRO A 183 -1.63 16.50 14.56
CA PRO A 183 -2.59 16.63 13.46
C PRO A 183 -3.29 17.99 13.41
N ASN A 184 -3.20 18.79 14.48
CA ASN A 184 -3.82 20.12 14.58
C ASN A 184 -2.92 21.25 14.07
N PHE A 185 -1.68 20.96 13.65
CA PHE A 185 -0.76 21.98 13.16
C PHE A 185 -1.19 22.52 11.79
N ASP A 186 -0.89 23.80 11.55
CA ASP A 186 -1.21 24.49 10.28
C ASP A 186 -0.61 23.77 9.06
N ALA A 187 0.55 23.14 9.21
CA ALA A 187 1.16 22.34 8.14
C ALA A 187 0.26 21.17 7.72
N MET A 188 -0.30 20.43 8.69
CA MET A 188 -1.24 19.33 8.43
C MET A 188 -2.54 19.84 7.81
N LYS A 189 -3.09 20.96 8.32
CA LYS A 189 -4.29 21.58 7.75
C LYS A 189 -4.09 21.97 6.28
N ARG A 190 -2.99 22.66 5.97
CA ARG A 190 -2.65 23.06 4.59
C ARG A 190 -2.40 21.86 3.70
N PHE A 191 -1.70 20.86 4.22
CA PHE A 191 -1.41 19.63 3.48
C PHE A 191 -2.68 18.86 3.12
N THR A 192 -3.55 18.60 4.09
CA THR A 192 -4.82 17.90 3.85
C THR A 192 -5.78 18.69 2.97
N GLU A 193 -5.73 20.02 3.01
CA GLU A 193 -6.45 20.88 2.06
C GLU A 193 -5.99 20.63 0.61
N VAL A 194 -4.70 20.48 0.36
CA VAL A 194 -4.18 20.09 -0.96
C VAL A 194 -4.58 18.66 -1.33
N LEU A 195 -4.61 17.72 -0.39
CA LEU A 195 -5.09 16.36 -0.66
C LEU A 195 -6.58 16.33 -1.02
N ARG A 196 -7.42 17.12 -0.33
CA ARG A 196 -8.84 17.33 -0.71
C ARG A 196 -8.96 17.96 -2.10
N TYR A 197 -8.13 18.96 -2.41
CA TYR A 197 -8.07 19.52 -3.76
C TYR A 197 -7.71 18.48 -4.81
N ALA A 198 -6.77 17.57 -4.51
CA ALA A 198 -6.43 16.45 -5.38
C ALA A 198 -7.64 15.51 -5.58
N GLN A 199 -8.34 15.11 -4.52
CA GLN A 199 -9.53 14.25 -4.62
C GLN A 199 -10.66 14.90 -5.42
N ALA A 200 -10.86 16.21 -5.25
CA ALA A 200 -11.80 17.00 -6.06
C ALA A 200 -11.37 17.18 -7.53
N SER A 201 -10.09 16.93 -7.84
CA SER A 201 -9.50 17.09 -9.17
C SER A 201 -9.23 15.75 -9.87
N GLY A 202 -9.90 14.67 -9.46
CA GLY A 202 -9.76 13.33 -10.05
C GLY A 202 -8.57 12.51 -9.53
N GLY A 203 -7.91 12.98 -8.47
CA GLY A 203 -6.82 12.29 -7.80
C GLY A 203 -7.31 11.31 -6.72
N TYR A 204 -6.48 10.31 -6.43
CA TYR A 204 -6.73 9.31 -5.38
C TYR A 204 -5.57 9.28 -4.40
N ILE A 205 -5.85 8.94 -3.15
CA ILE A 205 -4.83 8.93 -2.09
C ILE A 205 -4.48 7.50 -1.74
N VAL A 206 -3.19 7.17 -1.75
CA VAL A 206 -2.64 5.92 -1.22
C VAL A 206 -1.80 6.26 -0.01
N LEU A 207 -2.01 5.50 1.08
CA LEU A 207 -1.27 5.69 2.33
C LEU A 207 -0.03 4.80 2.32
N SER A 208 1.15 5.38 2.23
CA SER A 208 2.41 4.64 2.29
C SER A 208 2.77 4.27 3.71
N CYS A 209 3.35 3.09 3.89
CA CYS A 209 4.04 2.69 5.11
C CYS A 209 5.04 3.80 5.53
N PRO A 210 5.11 4.16 6.82
CA PRO A 210 6.13 5.09 7.27
C PRO A 210 7.52 4.55 6.96
N TYR A 211 8.49 5.46 6.83
CA TYR A 211 9.89 5.06 6.72
C TYR A 211 10.32 4.31 7.97
N ILE A 212 10.96 3.16 7.79
CA ILE A 212 11.40 2.28 8.86
C ILE A 212 12.93 2.40 8.97
N GLU A 213 13.41 3.10 10.00
CA GLU A 213 14.85 3.19 10.29
C GLU A 213 15.43 1.88 10.83
N ASN A 214 14.63 1.13 11.60
CA ASN A 214 15.02 -0.13 12.22
C ASN A 214 14.39 -1.30 11.45
N GLU A 215 15.19 -2.06 10.70
CA GLU A 215 14.72 -3.23 9.95
C GLU A 215 13.99 -4.28 10.82
N ASN A 216 14.26 -4.30 12.13
CA ASN A 216 13.60 -5.15 13.11
C ASN A 216 12.39 -4.52 13.81
N ALA A 217 11.92 -3.36 13.34
CA ALA A 217 10.72 -2.72 13.88
C ALA A 217 9.55 -3.70 13.88
N THR A 218 8.88 -3.82 15.01
CA THR A 218 7.72 -4.68 15.18
C THR A 218 6.57 -4.21 14.28
N SER A 219 5.67 -5.12 13.93
CA SER A 219 4.47 -4.75 13.18
C SER A 219 3.62 -3.67 13.87
N GLU A 220 3.59 -3.61 15.21
CA GLU A 220 2.90 -2.54 15.96
C GLU A 220 3.57 -1.18 15.77
N GLU A 221 4.91 -1.11 15.82
CA GLU A 221 5.66 0.14 15.60
C GLU A 221 5.46 0.70 14.18
N ILE A 222 5.23 -0.17 13.21
CA ILE A 222 4.95 0.22 11.82
C ILE A 222 3.48 0.62 11.65
N PHE A 223 2.57 -0.16 12.23
CA PHE A 223 1.16 -0.06 11.93
C PHE A 223 0.40 0.95 12.81
N ASN A 224 0.81 1.17 14.06
CA ASN A 224 0.19 2.20 14.90
C ASN A 224 0.28 3.61 14.26
N PRO A 225 1.44 4.05 13.71
CA PRO A 225 1.51 5.27 12.93
C PRO A 225 0.58 5.29 11.71
N MET A 226 0.43 4.15 11.02
CA MET A 226 -0.50 4.01 9.89
C MET A 226 -1.95 4.21 10.34
N GLU A 227 -2.39 3.60 11.44
CA GLU A 227 -3.75 3.74 11.95
C GLU A 227 -4.07 5.17 12.38
N GLU A 228 -3.18 5.80 13.14
CA GLU A 228 -3.37 7.18 13.59
C GLU A 228 -3.31 8.16 12.41
N GLY A 229 -2.38 7.97 11.48
CA GLY A 229 -2.31 8.77 10.26
C GLY A 229 -3.57 8.63 9.38
N TYR A 230 -4.06 7.40 9.21
CA TYR A 230 -5.30 7.13 8.49
C TYR A 230 -6.48 7.84 9.14
N LYS A 231 -6.65 7.69 10.46
CA LYS A 231 -7.70 8.38 11.23
C LYS A 231 -7.60 9.90 11.10
N ASN A 232 -6.40 10.47 11.15
CA ASN A 232 -6.18 11.90 10.97
C ASN A 232 -6.61 12.36 9.58
N TYR A 233 -6.32 11.60 8.52
CA TYR A 233 -6.83 11.90 7.18
C TYR A 233 -8.35 11.87 7.10
N ILE A 234 -9.00 10.85 7.68
CA ILE A 234 -10.47 10.78 7.71
C ILE A 234 -11.07 11.99 8.43
N ASN A 235 -10.47 12.44 9.54
CA ASN A 235 -10.91 13.64 10.28
C ASN A 235 -10.83 14.93 9.44
N TYR A 236 -9.92 14.97 8.46
CA TYR A 236 -9.77 16.06 7.51
C TYR A 236 -10.50 15.81 6.18
N LEU A 237 -11.43 14.85 6.13
CA LEU A 237 -12.15 14.43 4.92
C LEU A 237 -11.23 14.02 3.77
N VAL A 238 -10.07 13.43 4.09
CA VAL A 238 -9.17 12.81 3.13
C VAL A 238 -9.34 11.31 3.27
N TYR A 239 -9.64 10.63 2.16
CA TYR A 239 -10.03 9.21 2.18
C TYR A 239 -9.04 8.38 1.36
N PRO A 240 -7.99 7.80 2.00
CA PRO A 240 -7.10 6.86 1.33
C PRO A 240 -7.85 5.60 0.87
N ILE A 241 -7.51 5.12 -0.32
CA ILE A 241 -8.21 3.99 -0.96
C ILE A 241 -7.43 2.66 -0.91
N ALA A 242 -6.15 2.71 -0.54
CA ALA A 242 -5.25 1.58 -0.46
C ALA A 242 -4.01 1.94 0.37
N ILE A 243 -3.18 0.92 0.62
CA ILE A 243 -1.88 1.07 1.28
C ILE A 243 -0.72 0.82 0.29
N SER A 244 0.39 1.54 0.48
CA SER A 244 1.67 1.29 -0.18
C SER A 244 2.67 0.76 0.84
N MET A 245 3.53 -0.19 0.45
CA MET A 245 4.63 -0.63 1.31
C MET A 245 5.78 -1.27 0.54
N PRO A 246 6.99 -1.31 1.12
CA PRO A 246 8.06 -2.16 0.66
C PRO A 246 7.64 -3.63 0.54
N ARG A 247 8.00 -4.28 -0.57
CA ARG A 247 7.63 -5.67 -0.85
C ARG A 247 8.04 -6.64 0.26
N TYR A 248 9.18 -6.41 0.93
CA TYR A 248 9.66 -7.32 1.98
C TYR A 248 8.72 -7.42 3.19
N LEU A 249 7.93 -6.37 3.48
CA LEU A 249 6.97 -6.38 4.59
C LEU A 249 5.81 -7.35 4.36
N LEU A 250 5.51 -7.68 3.09
CA LEU A 250 4.48 -8.67 2.76
C LEU A 250 4.82 -10.07 3.25
N TYR A 251 6.12 -10.37 3.39
CA TYR A 251 6.63 -11.70 3.76
C TYR A 251 6.86 -11.86 5.26
N ARG A 252 6.54 -10.84 6.05
CA ARG A 252 6.64 -10.89 7.50
C ARG A 252 5.37 -11.48 8.13
N ASN A 253 5.54 -12.52 8.94
CA ASN A 253 4.41 -13.19 9.60
C ASN A 253 3.62 -12.25 10.53
N ASP A 254 4.30 -11.33 11.22
CA ASP A 254 3.66 -10.38 12.13
C ASP A 254 2.89 -9.26 11.40
N MET A 255 3.19 -9.02 10.12
CA MET A 255 2.48 -8.03 9.29
C MET A 255 1.15 -8.52 8.72
N LYS A 256 0.89 -9.84 8.72
CA LYS A 256 -0.24 -10.45 8.00
C LYS A 256 -1.60 -9.86 8.38
N GLN A 257 -1.87 -9.71 9.67
CA GLN A 257 -3.13 -9.16 10.18
C GLN A 257 -3.38 -7.70 9.77
N TYR A 258 -2.31 -6.97 9.43
CA TYR A 258 -2.35 -5.56 9.04
C TYR A 258 -2.47 -5.40 7.53
N VAL A 259 -1.73 -6.23 6.80
CA VAL A 259 -1.79 -6.32 5.35
C VAL A 259 -3.18 -6.75 4.88
N GLU A 260 -3.87 -7.62 5.63
CA GLU A 260 -5.25 -8.05 5.35
C GLU A 260 -6.32 -6.96 5.58
N LYS A 261 -5.95 -5.80 6.13
CA LYS A 261 -6.87 -4.65 6.28
C LYS A 261 -7.14 -3.90 4.97
N SER A 262 -6.45 -4.24 3.89
CA SER A 262 -6.69 -3.69 2.56
C SER A 262 -6.76 -4.81 1.53
N ASN A 263 -7.75 -4.78 0.63
CA ASN A 263 -7.80 -5.71 -0.49
C ASN A 263 -6.93 -5.25 -1.69
N THR A 264 -6.47 -4.01 -1.66
CA THR A 264 -5.64 -3.38 -2.69
C THR A 264 -4.32 -2.91 -2.08
N ILE A 265 -3.19 -3.27 -2.70
CA ILE A 265 -1.88 -2.92 -2.21
C ILE A 265 -0.96 -2.45 -3.35
N PHE A 266 -0.20 -1.39 -3.07
CA PHE A 266 0.87 -0.91 -3.92
C PHE A 266 2.20 -1.38 -3.34
N ILE A 267 3.01 -2.04 -4.16
CA ILE A 267 4.27 -2.63 -3.71
C ILE A 267 5.45 -1.87 -4.29
N GLU A 268 6.31 -1.38 -3.41
CA GLU A 268 7.57 -0.76 -3.79
C GLU A 268 8.59 -1.86 -4.07
N ASN A 269 9.40 -1.66 -5.11
CA ASN A 269 10.47 -2.59 -5.41
C ASN A 269 11.54 -2.50 -4.30
N SER A 270 11.72 -3.59 -3.57
CA SER A 270 12.67 -3.67 -2.45
C SER A 270 13.32 -5.05 -2.47
N ASN A 271 14.56 -5.16 -1.99
CA ASN A 271 15.17 -6.47 -1.78
C ASN A 271 14.35 -7.24 -0.72
N VAL A 272 13.86 -8.41 -1.09
CA VAL A 272 13.02 -9.26 -0.23
C VAL A 272 13.84 -10.33 0.50
N GLY A 273 15.14 -10.46 0.17
CA GLY A 273 15.98 -11.53 0.69
C GLY A 273 15.38 -12.92 0.43
N MET A 274 15.57 -13.84 1.36
CA MET A 274 14.97 -15.17 1.30
C MET A 274 13.61 -15.18 2.02
N ILE A 275 12.55 -15.57 1.32
CA ILE A 275 11.22 -15.75 1.92
C ILE A 275 11.27 -16.93 2.91
N ASN A 276 10.65 -16.76 4.08
CA ASN A 276 10.60 -17.79 5.12
C ASN A 276 9.87 -19.07 4.67
N PHE A 277 10.31 -20.23 5.17
CA PHE A 277 9.68 -21.53 4.88
C PHE A 277 8.26 -21.63 5.45
N GLY A 278 7.35 -22.27 4.72
CA GLY A 278 5.94 -22.43 5.12
C GLY A 278 5.12 -21.14 5.05
N PHE A 279 5.66 -20.12 4.38
CA PHE A 279 5.00 -18.83 4.25
C PHE A 279 3.76 -18.93 3.34
N LYS A 280 2.68 -18.27 3.78
CA LYS A 280 1.44 -18.13 3.03
C LYS A 280 1.13 -16.65 2.87
N ASN A 281 1.14 -16.17 1.63
CA ASN A 281 0.81 -14.78 1.33
C ASN A 281 -0.58 -14.43 1.85
N ALA A 282 -0.72 -13.18 2.28
CA ALA A 282 -2.03 -12.53 2.36
C ALA A 282 -2.69 -12.56 0.97
N THR A 283 -4.02 -12.55 0.95
CA THR A 283 -4.76 -12.51 -0.30
C THR A 283 -5.15 -11.09 -0.60
N PHE A 284 -4.73 -10.60 -1.76
CA PHE A 284 -5.16 -9.32 -2.27
C PHE A 284 -6.07 -9.53 -3.45
N LYS A 285 -7.09 -8.68 -3.56
CA LYS A 285 -7.86 -8.55 -4.79
C LYS A 285 -7.02 -7.85 -5.86
N ASN A 286 -6.20 -6.89 -5.45
CA ASN A 286 -5.36 -6.10 -6.35
C ASN A 286 -3.95 -5.92 -5.79
N VAL A 287 -2.95 -6.33 -6.56
CA VAL A 287 -1.55 -6.00 -6.30
C VAL A 287 -1.02 -5.13 -7.43
N ILE A 288 -0.45 -3.98 -7.10
CA ILE A 288 0.06 -3.00 -8.06
C ILE A 288 1.55 -2.81 -7.84
N ASN A 289 2.37 -3.16 -8.84
CA ASN A 289 3.81 -2.96 -8.78
C ASN A 289 4.18 -1.51 -9.08
N GLN A 290 4.94 -0.86 -8.21
CA GLN A 290 5.47 0.47 -8.47
C GLN A 290 6.74 0.39 -9.32
N ILE A 291 6.83 1.22 -10.35
CA ILE A 291 7.96 1.33 -11.26
C ILE A 291 8.29 2.81 -11.42
N GLN A 292 9.54 3.19 -11.11
CA GLN A 292 10.00 4.55 -11.32
C GLN A 292 9.97 4.89 -12.81
N TYR A 293 9.49 6.08 -13.16
CA TYR A 293 9.40 6.53 -14.56
C TYR A 293 10.71 6.34 -15.33
N LYS A 294 11.85 6.61 -14.68
CA LYS A 294 13.19 6.48 -15.27
C LYS A 294 13.61 5.03 -15.55
N GLU A 295 12.93 4.06 -14.95
CA GLU A 295 13.22 2.62 -15.08
C GLU A 295 12.27 1.91 -16.07
N ILE A 296 11.42 2.66 -16.77
CA ILE A 296 10.46 2.09 -17.71
C ILE A 296 11.16 1.51 -18.94
N ASP A 297 10.92 0.22 -19.19
CA ASP A 297 11.16 -0.39 -20.49
C ASP A 297 9.96 -0.17 -21.42
N TYR A 298 10.02 0.90 -22.22
CA TYR A 298 8.97 1.27 -23.17
C TYR A 298 8.65 0.18 -24.20
N LYS A 299 9.58 -0.74 -24.50
CA LYS A 299 9.34 -1.81 -25.47
C LYS A 299 8.37 -2.86 -24.93
N ASN A 300 8.44 -3.11 -23.62
CA ASN A 300 7.73 -4.21 -22.96
C ASN A 300 6.66 -3.73 -21.97
N ILE A 301 6.55 -2.43 -21.68
CA ILE A 301 5.58 -1.94 -20.69
C ILE A 301 4.12 -2.22 -21.04
N ASN A 302 3.79 -2.29 -22.34
CA ASN A 302 2.45 -2.66 -22.78
C ASN A 302 2.20 -4.17 -22.75
N SER A 303 3.26 -4.96 -22.68
CA SER A 303 3.19 -6.41 -22.58
C SER A 303 3.33 -6.92 -21.14
N ASN A 304 3.74 -6.05 -20.19
CA ASN A 304 3.79 -6.36 -18.76
C ASN A 304 2.53 -7.08 -18.27
N LEU A 305 2.73 -8.05 -17.38
CA LEU A 305 1.67 -8.78 -16.70
C LEU A 305 1.43 -8.14 -15.33
N GLY A 306 0.17 -8.15 -14.88
CA GLY A 306 -0.22 -7.52 -13.63
C GLY A 306 -0.33 -6.00 -13.70
N ASN A 307 -0.89 -5.40 -12.65
CA ASN A 307 -1.09 -3.95 -12.59
C ASN A 307 0.20 -3.22 -12.22
N ILE A 308 0.43 -2.04 -12.83
CA ILE A 308 1.59 -1.21 -12.54
C ILE A 308 1.20 0.22 -12.19
N ALA A 309 1.93 0.82 -11.25
CA ALA A 309 1.91 2.25 -10.96
C ALA A 309 3.24 2.86 -11.40
N ILE A 310 3.19 3.75 -12.38
CA ILE A 310 4.34 4.50 -12.85
C ILE A 310 4.53 5.69 -11.90
N THR A 311 5.63 5.70 -11.17
CA THR A 311 5.92 6.71 -10.16
C THR A 311 6.78 7.82 -10.73
N ILE A 312 6.39 9.06 -10.46
CA ILE A 312 7.22 10.25 -10.65
C ILE A 312 7.37 10.91 -9.28
N GLU A 313 8.61 11.19 -8.88
CA GLU A 313 8.89 11.79 -7.58
C GLU A 313 8.30 13.19 -7.46
N ASN A 314 7.70 13.52 -6.32
CA ASN A 314 7.19 14.86 -6.09
C ASN A 314 8.29 15.94 -6.19
N SER A 315 9.55 15.60 -5.95
CA SER A 315 10.67 16.54 -6.07
C SER A 315 10.98 16.94 -7.51
N THR A 316 10.50 16.21 -8.51
CA THR A 316 10.64 16.56 -9.94
C THR A 316 10.03 17.93 -10.21
N SER A 317 10.73 18.82 -10.92
CA SER A 317 10.20 20.17 -11.20
C SER A 317 8.91 20.11 -12.02
N LEU A 318 8.04 21.13 -11.95
CA LEU A 318 6.81 21.15 -12.76
C LEU A 318 7.05 20.96 -14.27
N ASN A 319 8.13 21.54 -14.82
CA ASN A 319 8.43 21.41 -16.25
C ASN A 319 8.86 19.99 -16.60
N GLU A 320 9.82 19.42 -15.85
CA GLU A 320 10.27 18.03 -16.03
C GLU A 320 9.10 17.06 -15.81
N PHE A 321 8.24 17.29 -14.82
CA PHE A 321 7.04 16.48 -14.57
C PHE A 321 6.10 16.47 -15.78
N LYS A 322 5.86 17.63 -16.41
CA LYS A 322 5.03 17.72 -17.62
C LYS A 322 5.67 16.96 -18.79
N GLU A 323 6.97 17.13 -18.98
CA GLU A 323 7.73 16.42 -20.01
C GLU A 323 7.67 14.90 -19.79
N ASP A 324 7.86 14.43 -18.57
CA ASP A 324 7.79 13.02 -18.21
C ASP A 324 6.41 12.42 -18.48
N VAL A 325 5.34 13.11 -18.08
CA VAL A 325 3.96 12.70 -18.36
C VAL A 325 3.68 12.68 -19.87
N GLN A 326 4.14 13.68 -20.62
CA GLN A 326 3.96 13.71 -22.08
C GLN A 326 4.76 12.60 -22.78
N ASN A 327 5.97 12.30 -22.31
CA ASN A 327 6.77 11.19 -22.82
C ASN A 327 6.06 9.85 -22.63
N LEU A 328 5.44 9.62 -21.47
CA LEU A 328 4.63 8.41 -21.24
C LEU A 328 3.49 8.29 -22.27
N ILE A 329 2.73 9.36 -22.45
CA ILE A 329 1.58 9.40 -23.38
C ILE A 329 2.04 9.21 -24.83
N ASN A 330 3.12 9.89 -25.24
CA ASN A 330 3.69 9.79 -26.59
C ASN A 330 4.20 8.38 -26.91
N ASN A 331 4.59 7.61 -25.89
CA ASN A 331 4.94 6.19 -26.01
C ASN A 331 3.73 5.25 -25.89
N GLY A 332 2.51 5.78 -25.98
CA GLY A 332 1.26 4.99 -26.00
C GLY A 332 0.84 4.44 -24.63
N ILE A 333 1.31 5.03 -23.53
CA ILE A 333 0.88 4.67 -22.18
C ILE A 333 -0.36 5.51 -21.83
N PHE A 334 -1.45 4.81 -21.55
CA PHE A 334 -2.70 5.41 -21.07
C PHE A 334 -2.94 5.00 -19.62
N PHE A 335 -3.40 5.95 -18.80
CA PHE A 335 -3.59 5.75 -17.38
C PHE A 335 -5.04 5.42 -17.05
N ASN A 336 -5.25 4.32 -16.34
CA ASN A 336 -6.52 3.90 -15.80
C ASN A 336 -6.86 4.71 -14.54
N SER A 337 -8.16 4.91 -14.30
CA SER A 337 -8.63 5.39 -12.99
C SER A 337 -8.54 4.26 -11.96
N PRO A 338 -8.04 4.50 -10.73
CA PRO A 338 -8.05 3.51 -9.64
C PRO A 338 -9.43 2.96 -9.26
N THR A 339 -10.52 3.59 -9.71
CA THR A 339 -11.91 3.12 -9.51
C THR A 339 -12.17 1.73 -10.09
N ILE A 340 -11.40 1.30 -11.11
CA ILE A 340 -11.54 -0.04 -11.69
C ILE A 340 -11.09 -1.17 -10.75
N LEU A 341 -10.37 -0.84 -9.67
CA LEU A 341 -9.79 -1.82 -8.76
C LEU A 341 -10.84 -2.38 -7.77
N ASP A 342 -11.96 -1.69 -7.55
CA ASP A 342 -12.91 -2.02 -6.48
C ASP A 342 -12.20 -2.20 -5.12
N SER A 343 -11.41 -1.19 -4.75
CA SER A 343 -10.59 -1.19 -3.54
C SER A 343 -11.43 -1.04 -2.27
N ASN A 344 -10.97 -1.67 -1.20
CA ASN A 344 -11.49 -1.58 0.14
C ASN A 344 -10.33 -1.56 1.15
N ILE A 345 -10.42 -0.65 2.11
CA ILE A 345 -9.51 -0.54 3.25
C ILE A 345 -10.33 -0.37 4.53
N ASN A 346 -9.99 -1.16 5.56
CA ASN A 346 -10.65 -1.15 6.86
C ASN A 346 -9.60 -0.97 7.97
N ILE A 347 -9.44 0.27 8.42
CA ILE A 347 -8.46 0.63 9.46
C ILE A 347 -9.20 1.34 10.59
N ASN A 348 -8.93 0.91 11.84
CA ASN A 348 -9.54 1.48 13.05
C ASN A 348 -11.09 1.57 12.99
N GLY A 349 -11.75 0.56 12.41
CA GLY A 349 -13.20 0.50 12.27
C GLY A 349 -13.80 1.47 11.24
N VAL A 350 -12.97 2.18 10.47
CA VAL A 350 -13.39 2.99 9.34
C VAL A 350 -13.18 2.20 8.06
N ASP A 351 -14.29 1.91 7.38
CA ASP A 351 -14.30 1.24 6.09
C ASP A 351 -14.35 2.28 4.97
N VAL A 352 -13.38 2.26 4.06
CA VAL A 352 -13.39 3.07 2.83
C VAL A 352 -13.38 2.15 1.62
N THR A 353 -14.34 2.36 0.72
CA THR A 353 -14.45 1.62 -0.55
C THR A 353 -14.37 2.58 -1.73
N CYS A 354 -13.67 2.18 -2.78
CA CYS A 354 -13.54 2.93 -4.02
C CYS A 354 -13.81 2.00 -5.20
N SER A 355 -14.80 2.34 -6.02
CA SER A 355 -15.16 1.57 -7.22
C SER A 355 -15.64 2.51 -8.33
N ASN A 356 -16.02 1.95 -9.48
CA ASN A 356 -16.73 2.70 -10.52
C ASN A 356 -18.06 3.34 -10.04
N ARG A 357 -18.57 2.96 -8.86
CA ARG A 357 -19.76 3.55 -8.24
C ARG A 357 -19.46 4.78 -7.38
N GLY A 358 -18.19 5.12 -7.20
CA GLY A 358 -17.73 6.23 -6.38
C GLY A 358 -16.95 5.79 -5.14
N LEU A 359 -16.72 6.77 -4.26
CA LEU A 359 -15.93 6.66 -3.04
C LEU A 359 -16.85 6.73 -1.82
N TYR A 360 -16.83 5.70 -0.99
CA TYR A 360 -17.71 5.61 0.18
C TYR A 360 -16.88 5.40 1.45
N SER A 361 -17.30 6.04 2.55
CA SER A 361 -16.79 5.77 3.89
C SER A 361 -17.94 5.31 4.78
N ASN A 362 -17.83 4.12 5.38
CA ASN A 362 -18.88 3.47 6.17
C ASN A 362 -20.25 3.51 5.44
N ASN A 363 -20.25 3.14 4.16
CA ASN A 363 -21.40 3.16 3.23
C ASN A 363 -22.01 4.54 2.93
N LYS A 364 -21.38 5.64 3.36
CA LYS A 364 -21.78 7.01 2.98
C LYS A 364 -20.94 7.48 1.81
N ASP A 365 -21.58 8.06 0.80
CA ASP A 365 -20.87 8.70 -0.30
C ASP A 365 -20.04 9.87 0.24
N VAL A 366 -18.73 9.82 -0.01
CA VAL A 366 -17.75 10.83 0.38
C VAL A 366 -16.94 11.31 -0.81
N GLN A 367 -17.39 11.00 -2.03
CA GLN A 367 -16.72 11.45 -3.23
C GLN A 367 -16.71 12.98 -3.30
N GLN A 368 -15.52 13.55 -3.39
CA GLN A 368 -15.34 14.99 -3.50
C GLN A 368 -15.53 15.40 -4.94
N ASN A 369 -16.72 15.91 -5.28
CA ASN A 369 -16.98 16.51 -6.60
C ASN A 369 -16.67 18.02 -6.63
N THR A 370 -16.46 18.61 -5.45
CA THR A 370 -16.11 20.02 -5.27
C THR A 370 -15.02 20.15 -4.23
N TYR A 371 -14.10 21.08 -4.45
CA TYR A 371 -13.04 21.39 -3.50
C TYR A 371 -13.60 21.96 -2.19
N ILE A 372 -13.09 21.47 -1.05
CA ILE A 372 -13.45 21.91 0.30
C ILE A 372 -12.22 22.55 0.96
N SER A 373 -12.27 23.88 1.13
CA SER A 373 -11.22 24.63 1.82
C SER A 373 -11.21 24.35 3.33
N ASN A 374 -10.10 24.66 4.00
CA ASN A 374 -10.03 24.59 5.47
C ASN A 374 -11.07 25.49 6.15
N LYS A 375 -11.32 26.67 5.57
CA LYS A 375 -12.32 27.61 6.07
C LYS A 375 -13.73 27.01 6.02
N ASP A 376 -14.05 26.25 4.98
CA ASP A 376 -15.37 25.64 4.82
C ASP A 376 -15.52 24.36 5.65
N LEU A 377 -14.42 23.61 5.84
CA LEU A 377 -14.36 22.49 6.77
C LEU A 377 -14.68 22.93 8.21
N GLU A 378 -14.06 24.03 8.68
CA GLU A 378 -14.29 24.55 10.04
C GLU A 378 -15.73 25.07 10.24
N LYS A 379 -16.35 25.63 9.20
CA LYS A 379 -17.78 26.03 9.22
C LYS A 379 -18.73 24.83 9.28
N GLY A 380 -18.45 23.77 8.53
CA GLY A 380 -19.28 22.54 8.54
C GLY A 380 -19.26 21.84 9.91
N ASN A 381 -18.12 21.86 10.59
CA ASN A 381 -17.97 21.31 11.94
C ASN A 381 -18.69 22.14 13.02
N THR A 382 -18.83 23.44 12.84
CA THR A 382 -19.52 24.33 13.79
C THR A 382 -21.05 24.26 13.69
N SER A 383 -21.62 23.89 12.53
CA SER A 383 -23.08 23.68 12.37
C SER A 383 -23.63 22.39 12.99
N ASN A 384 -22.79 21.41 13.31
CA ASN A 384 -23.18 20.12 13.91
C ASN A 384 -22.92 20.02 15.42
N GLN A 385 -22.48 21.10 16.07
CA GLN A 385 -22.42 21.14 17.53
C GLN A 385 -23.78 21.52 18.10
N VAL A 386 -24.61 20.51 18.36
CA VAL A 386 -25.56 20.60 19.49
C VAL A 386 -24.70 20.86 20.71
N SER A 387 -24.95 22.00 21.34
CA SER A 387 -24.37 22.45 22.60
C SER A 387 -24.45 21.35 23.66
N THR A 388 -23.38 20.59 23.82
CA THR A 388 -23.04 20.05 25.13
C THR A 388 -22.23 21.11 25.85
N ASP A 389 -22.74 21.54 27.01
CA ASP A 389 -22.04 22.36 27.99
C ASP A 389 -20.74 21.65 28.43
N ASN A 390 -19.72 21.69 27.58
CA ASN A 390 -18.36 21.59 28.03
C ASN A 390 -18.05 22.95 28.61
N LYS A 391 -18.17 23.07 29.94
CA LYS A 391 -17.47 24.11 30.69
C LYS A 391 -16.01 24.07 30.26
N GLN A 392 -15.65 24.93 29.30
CA GLN A 392 -14.28 25.31 29.05
C GLN A 392 -13.74 25.77 30.40
N ILE A 393 -12.83 24.97 30.97
CA ILE A 393 -12.00 25.48 32.05
C ILE A 393 -11.12 26.53 31.39
N ASP A 394 -11.49 27.79 31.59
CA ASP A 394 -10.80 28.96 31.10
C ASP A 394 -9.39 29.02 31.71
N ILE A 395 -8.44 28.39 31.03
CA ILE A 395 -7.02 28.30 31.40
C ILE A 395 -6.28 29.65 31.29
N SER A 396 -6.92 30.70 30.75
CA SER A 396 -6.37 32.06 30.73
C SER A 396 -6.15 32.64 32.14
N LYS A 397 -6.98 32.24 33.12
CA LYS A 397 -6.82 32.66 34.53
C LYS A 397 -5.70 31.89 35.26
N ILE A 398 -5.39 30.67 34.81
CA ILE A 398 -4.31 29.85 35.37
C ILE A 398 -2.96 30.28 34.79
N SER A 399 -2.89 30.57 33.49
CA SER A 399 -1.66 31.07 32.85
C SER A 399 -1.23 32.42 33.42
N ASN A 400 -2.16 33.33 33.69
CA ASN A 400 -1.83 34.65 34.25
C ASN A 400 -1.30 34.59 35.69
N LYS A 401 -1.79 33.65 36.51
CA LYS A 401 -1.26 33.45 37.88
C LYS A 401 0.13 32.81 37.86
N VAL A 402 0.38 31.84 36.97
CA VAL A 402 1.70 31.22 36.81
C VAL A 402 2.70 32.22 36.24
N MET A 403 2.29 33.04 35.26
CA MET A 403 3.12 34.10 34.68
C MET A 403 3.45 35.20 35.69
N LEU A 404 2.49 35.60 36.55
CA LEU A 404 2.73 36.53 37.65
C LEU A 404 3.72 35.94 38.66
N LEU A 405 3.59 34.66 39.01
CA LEU A 405 4.50 33.99 39.95
C LEU A 405 5.93 33.92 39.41
N ALA A 406 6.09 33.59 38.12
CA ALA A 406 7.37 33.58 37.43
C ALA A 406 8.00 34.98 37.37
N PHE A 407 7.18 36.02 37.10
CA PHE A 407 7.65 37.39 37.09
C PHE A 407 8.14 37.85 38.48
N ILE A 408 7.40 37.52 39.55
CA ILE A 408 7.81 37.81 40.93
C ILE A 408 9.13 37.11 41.27
N ALA A 409 9.30 35.85 40.85
CA ALA A 409 10.54 35.10 41.07
C ALA A 409 11.73 35.75 40.35
N CYS A 410 11.57 36.20 39.10
CA CYS A 410 12.60 36.94 38.37
C CYS A 410 12.97 38.27 39.05
N VAL A 411 11.99 39.03 39.53
CA VAL A 411 12.23 40.29 40.24
C VAL A 411 12.98 40.04 41.55
N LEU A 412 12.61 39.01 42.32
CA LEU A 412 13.33 38.60 43.52
C LEU A 412 14.79 38.24 43.22
N PHE A 413 15.03 37.50 42.12
CA PHE A 413 16.37 37.12 41.70
C PHE A 413 17.24 38.33 41.34
N ILE A 414 16.65 39.32 40.66
CA ILE A 414 17.34 40.58 40.33
C ILE A 414 17.65 41.38 41.60
N ILE A 415 16.71 41.48 42.55
CA ILE A 415 16.93 42.16 43.82
C ILE A 415 18.05 41.50 44.63
N ILE A 416 18.04 40.17 44.74
CA ILE A 416 19.10 39.40 45.41
C ILE A 416 20.45 39.66 44.73
N THR A 417 20.48 39.68 43.40
CA THR A 417 21.71 39.94 42.64
C THR A 417 22.24 41.36 42.89
N ILE A 418 21.37 42.37 42.95
CA ILE A 418 21.75 43.77 43.25
C ILE A 418 22.23 43.90 44.71
N LEU A 419 21.57 43.24 45.66
CA LEU A 419 21.96 43.22 47.07
C LEU A 419 23.29 42.50 47.27
N SER A 420 23.49 41.35 46.63
CA SER A 420 24.77 40.62 46.63
C SER A 420 25.88 41.53 46.09
N ARG A 421 25.65 42.17 44.94
CA ARG A 421 26.62 43.09 44.34
C ARG A 421 26.92 44.32 45.21
N ARG A 422 25.95 44.80 45.99
CA ARG A 422 26.14 45.90 46.97
C ARG A 422 26.92 45.44 48.21
N ILE A 423 26.66 44.23 48.70
CA ILE A 423 27.40 43.63 49.82
C ILE A 423 28.84 43.37 49.38
N ASP A 424 29.06 42.78 48.21
CA ASP A 424 30.39 42.51 47.65
C ASP A 424 31.17 43.82 47.43
N LYS A 425 30.53 44.88 46.91
CA LYS A 425 31.17 46.20 46.83
C LYS A 425 31.57 46.75 48.20
N ARG A 426 30.75 46.58 49.25
CA ARG A 426 31.08 47.04 50.62
C ARG A 426 32.14 46.17 51.30
N LYS A 427 32.29 44.91 50.90
CA LYS A 427 33.22 43.94 51.51
C LYS A 427 34.60 43.95 50.86
N TYR A 428 34.68 44.24 49.55
CA TYR A 428 35.92 44.15 48.77
C TYR A 428 36.43 45.49 48.21
N PHE A 429 35.63 46.56 48.26
CA PHE A 429 36.09 47.91 47.96
C PHE A 429 35.84 48.82 49.17
N LYS A 430 36.82 48.84 50.08
CA LYS A 430 37.00 49.89 51.06
C LYS A 430 38.05 50.86 50.55
#